data_AF-A0A7R5KCZ2-F1
#
_entry.id   AF-A0A7R5KCZ2-F1
#
_cell.length_a   1.000
_cell.length_b   1.000
_cell.length_c   1.000
_cell.angle_alpha   90.00
_cell.angle_beta   90.00
_cell.angle_gamma   90.00
#
_symmetry.space_group_name_H-M   'P 1'
#
loop_
_entity.id
_entity.type
_entity.pdbx_description
1 polymer ?
#
loop_
_entity_poly.entity_id
_entity_poly.type
_entity_poly.pdbx_seq_one_letter_code
_entity_poly.pdbx_strand_id
1 'polypeptide(L)'
;MKEDLWMNCNIKAVTLYDRPASYFKETPLDLRHRLYMKLAQDYEPFRARAEPVDPSAERSAFTERGGRDGRVLESRGRPALLISSTSWTEDEDFSVLLKALEDYERFIDEGAKLPALVCVITGKGPLKDYYNGLIQKLHFKHIQICTPWLEAEDYPLLLGSADLGVCLHKSSSGLDLPMKVVDMFGCCLPVCAIYFECLHELVKHNENGLIFRDSSELAEQLKMLFLEFPTLEGKLHSFRQNLRASQELRWDESWDQTVLPLLGHKE
;
A
#
# COMPACT_ATOMS: atom_id res chain seq x y z
N MET A 1 -13.66 17.65 5.53
CA MET A 1 -13.34 18.49 6.71
C MET A 1 -13.61 19.97 6.48
N LYS A 2 -13.02 20.63 5.47
CA LYS A 2 -13.23 22.08 5.26
C LYS A 2 -14.71 22.46 5.05
N GLU A 3 -15.43 21.67 4.26
CA GLU A 3 -16.86 21.87 4.02
C GLU A 3 -17.69 21.64 5.29
N ASP A 4 -17.36 20.59 6.05
CA ASP A 4 -17.99 20.29 7.33
C ASP A 4 -17.83 21.44 8.34
N LEU A 5 -16.61 21.98 8.51
CA LEU A 5 -16.35 23.14 9.37
C LEU A 5 -17.16 24.38 8.97
N TRP A 6 -17.36 24.58 7.67
CA TRP A 6 -18.18 25.68 7.17
C TRP A 6 -19.66 25.45 7.49
N MET A 7 -20.21 24.29 7.13
CA MET A 7 -21.65 24.01 7.26
C MET A 7 -22.10 23.85 8.71
N ASN A 8 -21.30 23.19 9.54
CA ASN A 8 -21.68 22.80 10.89
C ASN A 8 -21.15 23.76 11.97
N CYS A 9 -20.08 24.50 11.68
CA CYS A 9 -19.46 25.41 12.66
C CYS A 9 -19.39 26.88 12.20
N ASN A 10 -19.79 27.20 10.96
CA ASN A 10 -19.62 28.53 10.36
C ASN A 10 -18.17 29.02 10.38
N ILE A 11 -17.21 28.09 10.26
CA ILE A 11 -15.76 28.37 10.23
C ILE A 11 -15.27 28.28 8.78
N LYS A 12 -14.73 29.39 8.26
CA LYS A 12 -14.06 29.39 6.95
C LYS A 12 -12.60 28.96 7.12
N ALA A 13 -12.32 27.68 6.89
CA ALA A 13 -10.98 27.13 7.01
C ALA A 13 -10.14 27.27 5.72
N VAL A 14 -8.82 27.39 5.88
CA VAL A 14 -7.83 27.24 4.80
C VAL A 14 -7.08 25.93 5.04
N THR A 15 -7.02 25.07 4.02
CA THR A 15 -6.34 23.77 4.11
C THR A 15 -4.85 23.98 3.95
N LEU A 16 -4.07 23.45 4.89
CA LEU A 16 -2.62 23.33 4.77
C LEU A 16 -2.30 21.92 4.29
N TYR A 17 -1.36 21.82 3.36
CA TYR A 17 -0.92 20.55 2.81
C TYR A 17 0.45 20.20 3.40
N ASP A 18 0.69 18.91 3.56
CA ASP A 18 1.99 18.37 3.94
C ASP A 18 2.25 17.08 3.17
N ARG A 19 3.52 16.71 3.11
CA ARG A 19 3.99 15.44 2.56
C ARG A 19 4.55 14.57 3.67
N PRO A 20 4.56 13.25 3.49
CA PRO A 20 5.29 12.39 4.40
C PRO A 20 6.79 12.76 4.38
N ALA A 21 7.48 12.32 5.43
CA ALA A 21 8.91 12.50 5.56
C ALA A 21 9.67 11.98 4.32
N SER A 22 10.77 12.63 3.96
CA SER A 22 11.48 12.40 2.69
C SER A 22 12.05 10.98 2.50
N TYR A 23 12.10 10.18 3.56
CA TYR A 23 12.48 8.76 3.50
C TYR A 23 11.35 7.85 3.00
N PHE A 24 10.10 8.30 2.96
CA PHE A 24 9.03 7.66 2.21
C PHE A 24 9.19 8.01 0.73
N LYS A 25 9.70 7.05 -0.03
CA LYS A 25 9.98 7.16 -1.47
C LYS A 25 9.98 5.76 -2.09
N GLU A 26 9.96 5.70 -3.41
CA GLU A 26 10.14 4.44 -4.13
C GLU A 26 11.47 3.79 -3.76
N THR A 27 11.43 2.48 -3.49
CA THR A 27 12.61 1.75 -3.04
C THR A 27 13.42 1.26 -4.25
N PRO A 28 14.70 1.67 -4.37
CA PRO A 28 15.59 1.17 -5.42
C PRO A 28 15.68 -0.36 -5.41
N LEU A 29 15.81 -0.97 -6.60
CA LEU A 29 15.71 -2.43 -6.75
C LEU A 29 16.75 -3.22 -5.92
N ASP A 30 17.94 -2.67 -5.72
CA ASP A 30 18.98 -3.27 -4.86
C ASP A 30 18.58 -3.26 -3.38
N LEU A 31 17.91 -2.20 -2.92
CA LEU A 31 17.37 -2.09 -1.57
C LEU A 31 16.16 -3.01 -1.40
N ARG A 32 15.29 -3.11 -2.41
CA ARG A 32 14.17 -4.07 -2.45
C ARG A 32 14.70 -5.49 -2.25
N HIS A 33 15.72 -5.89 -3.02
CA HIS A 33 16.32 -7.22 -2.93
C HIS A 33 16.88 -7.50 -1.53
N ARG A 34 17.67 -6.58 -0.96
CA ARG A 34 18.19 -6.72 0.41
C ARG A 34 17.08 -6.89 1.44
N LEU A 35 16.03 -6.08 1.35
CA LEU A 35 14.85 -6.18 2.23
C LEU A 35 14.16 -7.53 2.06
N TYR A 36 13.90 -7.96 0.83
CA TYR A 36 13.23 -9.23 0.58
C TYR A 36 14.06 -10.43 1.07
N MET A 37 15.39 -10.40 0.91
CA MET A 37 16.28 -11.43 1.45
C MET A 37 16.28 -11.45 2.98
N LYS A 38 16.23 -10.28 3.64
CA LYS A 38 16.05 -10.17 5.09
C LYS A 38 14.73 -10.81 5.52
N LEU A 39 13.61 -10.39 4.92
CA LEU A 39 12.28 -10.91 5.24
C LEU A 39 12.13 -12.41 4.94
N ALA A 40 12.80 -12.93 3.91
CA ALA A 40 12.77 -14.34 3.56
C ALA A 40 13.37 -15.26 4.66
N GLN A 41 14.19 -14.73 5.57
CA GLN A 41 14.73 -15.51 6.69
C GLN A 41 13.59 -15.97 7.61
N ASP A 42 12.66 -15.07 7.91
CA ASP A 42 11.60 -15.29 8.90
C ASP A 42 10.23 -15.58 8.28
N TYR A 43 9.98 -15.09 7.06
CA TYR A 43 8.67 -15.14 6.41
C TYR A 43 8.73 -15.95 5.11
N GLU A 44 8.12 -17.13 5.12
CA GLU A 44 8.02 -18.04 3.97
C GLU A 44 7.52 -17.35 2.67
N PRO A 45 6.55 -16.41 2.70
CA PRO A 45 6.08 -15.76 1.47
C PRO A 45 7.13 -14.94 0.72
N PHE A 46 8.25 -14.60 1.37
CA PHE A 46 9.36 -13.89 0.72
C PHE A 46 10.45 -14.82 0.17
N ARG A 47 10.39 -16.13 0.48
CA ARG A 47 11.37 -17.11 0.01
C ARG A 47 11.17 -17.43 -1.48
N ALA A 48 12.25 -17.79 -2.16
CA ALA A 48 12.17 -18.25 -3.52
C ALA A 48 11.34 -19.55 -3.60
N ARG A 49 10.43 -19.64 -4.58
CA ARG A 49 9.63 -20.87 -4.81
C ARG A 49 10.44 -22.02 -5.39
N ALA A 50 11.60 -21.73 -5.97
CA ALA A 50 12.51 -22.73 -6.53
C ALA A 50 13.95 -22.30 -6.27
N GLU A 51 14.76 -23.29 -5.87
CA GLU A 51 16.19 -23.10 -5.61
C GLU A 51 16.90 -22.55 -6.86
N PRO A 52 17.84 -21.61 -6.68
CA PRO A 52 18.62 -21.11 -7.79
C PRO A 52 19.47 -22.22 -8.40
N VAL A 53 19.53 -22.26 -9.73
CA VAL A 53 20.36 -23.22 -10.48
C VAL A 53 21.86 -22.95 -10.24
N ASP A 54 22.21 -21.69 -9.95
CA ASP A 54 23.56 -21.27 -9.57
C ASP A 54 23.64 -21.09 -8.04
N PRO A 55 24.48 -21.88 -7.34
CA PRO A 55 24.65 -21.77 -5.89
C PRO A 55 25.15 -20.40 -5.41
N SER A 56 25.72 -19.59 -6.31
CA SER A 56 26.19 -18.23 -6.01
C SER A 56 25.14 -17.14 -6.23
N ALA A 57 23.96 -17.50 -6.73
CA ALA A 57 22.87 -16.55 -6.95
C ALA A 57 21.97 -16.44 -5.70
N GLU A 58 21.58 -15.21 -5.38
CA GLU A 58 20.62 -14.93 -4.30
C GLU A 58 19.24 -14.72 -4.90
N ARG A 59 18.20 -15.32 -4.31
CA ARG A 59 16.84 -15.26 -4.83
C ARG A 59 15.80 -15.16 -3.73
N SER A 60 14.89 -14.20 -3.89
CA SER A 60 13.65 -14.09 -3.13
C SER A 60 12.44 -14.43 -4.01
N ALA A 61 11.24 -14.41 -3.45
CA ALA A 61 10.00 -14.53 -4.23
C ALA A 61 9.90 -13.46 -5.35
N PHE A 62 10.49 -12.28 -5.14
CA PHE A 62 10.31 -11.10 -5.99
C PHE A 62 11.50 -10.73 -6.86
N THR A 63 12.72 -11.07 -6.44
CA THR A 63 13.96 -10.60 -7.09
C THR A 63 15.03 -11.68 -7.11
N GLU A 64 15.92 -11.58 -8.09
CA GLU A 64 17.10 -12.43 -8.22
C GLU A 64 18.36 -11.59 -8.45
N ARG A 65 19.48 -12.06 -7.90
CA ARG A 65 20.80 -11.46 -8.10
C ARG A 65 21.75 -12.51 -8.67
N GLY A 66 22.26 -12.25 -9.86
CA GLY A 66 23.18 -13.15 -10.54
C GLY A 66 24.56 -13.17 -9.87
N GLY A 67 25.13 -14.37 -9.68
CA GLY A 67 26.44 -14.52 -9.03
C GLY A 67 27.64 -13.96 -9.82
N ARG A 68 27.50 -13.81 -11.16
CA ARG A 68 28.60 -13.36 -12.04
C ARG A 68 28.64 -11.86 -12.31
N ASP A 69 27.50 -11.18 -12.37
CA ASP A 69 27.41 -9.75 -12.67
C ASP A 69 26.95 -8.89 -11.48
N GLY A 70 26.46 -9.54 -10.41
CA GLY A 70 25.96 -8.90 -9.21
C GLY A 70 24.71 -8.04 -9.43
N ARG A 71 24.11 -8.08 -10.63
CA ARG A 71 22.96 -7.26 -11.00
C ARG A 71 21.69 -7.87 -10.41
N VAL A 72 20.84 -6.99 -9.88
CA VAL A 72 19.53 -7.35 -9.34
C VAL A 72 18.47 -7.15 -10.41
N LEU A 73 17.64 -8.17 -10.61
CA LEU A 73 16.50 -8.14 -11.52
C LEU A 73 15.23 -8.57 -10.78
N GLU A 74 14.06 -8.16 -11.28
CA GLU A 74 12.80 -8.74 -10.82
C GLU A 74 12.67 -10.19 -11.31
N SER A 75 12.26 -11.09 -10.43
CA SER A 75 12.05 -12.50 -10.75
C SER A 75 10.92 -12.63 -11.79
N ARG A 76 11.16 -13.42 -12.85
CA ARG A 76 10.12 -13.71 -13.85
C ARG A 76 8.94 -14.42 -13.20
N GLY A 77 7.73 -13.90 -13.42
CA GLY A 77 6.51 -14.45 -12.83
C GLY A 77 6.43 -14.27 -11.31
N ARG A 78 7.12 -13.29 -10.74
CA ARG A 78 7.00 -12.96 -9.32
C ARG A 78 5.53 -12.73 -8.92
N PRO A 79 5.15 -13.05 -7.68
CA PRO A 79 3.86 -12.63 -7.16
C PRO A 79 3.78 -11.10 -7.11
N ALA A 80 2.56 -10.56 -7.09
CA ALA A 80 2.33 -9.17 -6.75
C ALA A 80 2.35 -8.99 -5.22
N LEU A 81 2.96 -7.89 -4.78
CA LEU A 81 3.09 -7.54 -3.36
C LEU A 81 1.98 -6.58 -2.95
N LEU A 82 1.01 -7.08 -2.21
CA LEU A 82 -0.08 -6.32 -1.61
C LEU A 82 0.30 -5.97 -0.17
N ILE A 83 0.10 -4.72 0.25
CA ILE A 83 0.38 -4.31 1.63
C ILE A 83 -0.79 -3.57 2.27
N SER A 84 -1.12 -3.94 3.50
CA SER A 84 -2.00 -3.17 4.36
C SER A 84 -1.27 -2.83 5.65
N SER A 85 -1.18 -1.54 5.95
CA SER A 85 -0.61 -1.05 7.20
C SER A 85 -1.76 -0.73 8.14
N THR A 86 -1.69 -1.19 9.38
CA THR A 86 -2.86 -1.20 10.27
C THR A 86 -2.49 -0.96 11.73
N SER A 87 -3.42 -0.37 12.47
CA SER A 87 -3.36 -0.26 13.92
C SER A 87 -4.16 -1.38 14.62
N TRP A 88 -4.74 -2.31 13.85
CA TRP A 88 -5.58 -3.42 14.31
C TRP A 88 -6.67 -2.96 15.29
N THR A 89 -7.30 -1.82 14.99
CA THR A 89 -8.44 -1.29 15.75
C THR A 89 -9.76 -1.68 15.09
N GLU A 90 -10.88 -1.44 15.78
CA GLU A 90 -12.22 -1.72 15.26
C GLU A 90 -12.59 -0.88 14.03
N ASP A 91 -11.90 0.23 13.81
CA ASP A 91 -12.04 1.10 12.64
C ASP A 91 -11.49 0.49 11.33
N GLU A 92 -10.77 -0.63 11.44
CA GLU A 92 -10.10 -1.32 10.34
C GLU A 92 -10.64 -2.77 10.23
N ASP A 93 -11.80 -2.95 9.59
CA ASP A 93 -12.40 -4.28 9.43
C ASP A 93 -11.68 -5.13 8.35
N PHE A 94 -10.75 -5.97 8.80
CA PHE A 94 -9.99 -6.87 7.93
C PHE A 94 -10.81 -8.00 7.32
N SER A 95 -12.03 -8.28 7.80
CA SER A 95 -12.89 -9.28 7.17
C SER A 95 -13.19 -8.92 5.71
N VAL A 96 -13.24 -7.62 5.39
CA VAL A 96 -13.43 -7.09 4.04
C VAL A 96 -12.28 -7.49 3.12
N LEU A 97 -11.03 -7.29 3.55
CA LEU A 97 -9.85 -7.70 2.77
C LEU A 97 -9.76 -9.23 2.64
N LEU A 98 -9.97 -9.97 3.73
CA LEU A 98 -9.90 -11.43 3.69
C LEU A 98 -10.94 -12.01 2.74
N LYS A 99 -12.17 -11.49 2.73
CA LYS A 99 -13.22 -11.90 1.80
C LYS A 99 -12.89 -11.54 0.35
N ALA A 100 -12.32 -10.36 0.12
CA ALA A 100 -11.88 -9.97 -1.22
C ALA A 100 -10.77 -10.89 -1.77
N LEU A 101 -9.88 -11.37 -0.90
CA LEU A 101 -8.83 -12.33 -1.27
C LEU A 101 -9.41 -13.72 -1.60
N GLU A 102 -10.45 -14.17 -0.90
CA GLU A 102 -11.18 -15.40 -1.30
C GLU A 102 -11.79 -15.26 -2.70
N ASP A 103 -12.37 -14.11 -3.01
CA ASP A 103 -12.95 -13.84 -4.33
C ASP A 103 -11.85 -13.75 -5.41
N TYR A 104 -10.72 -13.13 -5.09
CA TYR A 104 -9.54 -13.09 -5.98
C TYR A 104 -8.99 -14.49 -6.29
N GLU A 105 -8.89 -15.37 -5.28
CA GLU A 105 -8.49 -16.78 -5.47
C GLU A 105 -9.46 -17.50 -6.41
N ARG A 106 -10.78 -17.27 -6.25
CA ARG A 106 -11.80 -17.85 -7.14
C ARG A 106 -11.64 -17.39 -8.58
N PHE A 107 -11.32 -16.11 -8.81
CA PHE A 107 -11.07 -15.63 -10.17
C PHE A 107 -9.88 -16.35 -10.85
N ILE A 108 -8.83 -16.69 -10.09
CA ILE A 108 -7.72 -17.49 -10.60
C ILE A 108 -8.19 -18.91 -10.95
N ASP A 109 -8.92 -19.56 -10.04
CA ASP A 109 -9.45 -20.91 -10.25
C ASP A 109 -10.41 -20.98 -11.46
N GLU A 110 -11.11 -19.88 -11.76
CA GLU A 110 -11.99 -19.72 -12.94
C GLU A 110 -11.24 -19.36 -14.23
N GLY A 111 -9.91 -19.21 -14.18
CA GLY A 111 -9.05 -19.03 -15.35
C GLY A 111 -8.66 -17.60 -15.68
N ALA A 112 -8.91 -16.63 -14.78
CA ALA A 112 -8.38 -15.28 -14.97
C ALA A 112 -6.85 -15.29 -14.91
N LYS A 113 -6.20 -14.56 -15.84
CA LYS A 113 -4.74 -14.40 -15.88
C LYS A 113 -4.26 -13.42 -14.81
N LEU A 114 -4.28 -13.86 -13.56
CA LEU A 114 -3.89 -13.08 -12.39
C LEU A 114 -2.61 -13.66 -11.77
N PRO A 115 -1.71 -12.84 -11.22
CA PRO A 115 -0.54 -13.30 -10.50
C PRO A 115 -0.95 -13.89 -9.15
N ALA A 116 -0.08 -14.76 -8.62
CA ALA A 116 -0.08 -15.07 -7.20
C ALA A 116 0.11 -13.78 -6.36
N LEU A 117 -0.41 -13.76 -5.14
CA LEU A 117 -0.26 -12.61 -4.24
C LEU A 117 0.54 -12.98 -3.00
N VAL A 118 1.37 -12.03 -2.57
CA VAL A 118 1.88 -11.98 -1.21
C VAL A 118 1.23 -10.77 -0.55
N CYS A 119 0.38 -11.02 0.43
CA CYS A 119 -0.33 -10.00 1.20
C CYS A 119 0.36 -9.81 2.55
N VAL A 120 0.98 -8.64 2.71
CA VAL A 120 1.59 -8.21 3.97
C VAL A 120 0.59 -7.38 4.75
N ILE A 121 0.26 -7.79 5.98
CA ILE A 121 -0.53 -6.97 6.90
C ILE A 121 0.34 -6.62 8.10
N THR A 122 0.86 -5.39 8.15
CA THR A 122 1.83 -4.96 9.16
C THR A 122 1.23 -3.97 10.15
N GLY A 123 1.74 -4.01 11.38
CA GLY A 123 1.33 -3.13 12.47
C GLY A 123 1.04 -3.85 13.77
N LYS A 124 0.54 -3.08 14.75
CA LYS A 124 0.28 -3.53 16.12
C LYS A 124 -1.03 -2.96 16.64
N GLY A 125 -1.81 -3.81 17.30
CA GLY A 125 -2.97 -3.39 18.06
C GLY A 125 -3.83 -4.56 18.52
N PRO A 126 -4.98 -4.24 19.14
CA PRO A 126 -5.75 -5.19 19.95
C PRO A 126 -6.35 -6.35 19.14
N LEU A 127 -6.75 -6.13 17.88
CA LEU A 127 -7.41 -7.15 17.06
C LEU A 127 -6.44 -8.04 16.27
N LYS A 128 -5.12 -7.87 16.42
CA LYS A 128 -4.12 -8.61 15.64
C LYS A 128 -4.27 -10.13 15.80
N ASP A 129 -4.40 -10.61 17.04
CA ASP A 129 -4.50 -12.05 17.31
C ASP A 129 -5.83 -12.64 16.82
N TYR A 130 -6.92 -11.86 16.92
CA TYR A 130 -8.21 -12.24 16.38
C TYR A 130 -8.14 -12.49 14.87
N TYR A 131 -7.61 -11.53 14.10
CA TYR A 131 -7.49 -11.68 12.64
C TYR A 131 -6.44 -12.71 12.23
N ASN A 132 -5.34 -12.86 12.97
CA ASN A 132 -4.40 -13.96 12.76
C ASN A 132 -5.09 -15.33 12.88
N GLY A 133 -5.99 -15.50 13.86
CA GLY A 133 -6.80 -16.71 14.00
C GLY A 133 -7.78 -16.96 12.85
N LEU A 134 -8.24 -15.91 12.16
CA LEU A 134 -9.02 -16.05 10.92
C LEU A 134 -8.13 -16.40 9.73
N ILE A 135 -6.99 -15.72 9.58
CA ILE A 135 -6.02 -15.95 8.50
C ILE A 135 -5.53 -17.41 8.50
N GLN A 136 -5.27 -18.00 9.67
CA GLN A 136 -4.83 -19.39 9.80
C GLN A 136 -5.86 -20.42 9.31
N LYS A 137 -7.14 -20.05 9.24
CA LYS A 137 -8.22 -20.92 8.74
C LYS A 137 -8.41 -20.82 7.23
N LEU A 138 -7.77 -19.83 6.58
CA LEU A 138 -7.83 -19.65 5.14
C LEU A 138 -6.81 -20.58 4.47
N HIS A 139 -7.24 -21.23 3.39
CA HIS A 139 -6.43 -22.16 2.63
C HIS A 139 -6.38 -21.73 1.17
N PHE A 140 -5.43 -20.85 0.87
CA PHE A 140 -5.18 -20.35 -0.48
C PHE A 140 -4.10 -21.18 -1.18
N LYS A 141 -4.23 -21.36 -2.50
CA LYS A 141 -3.21 -21.96 -3.36
C LYS A 141 -2.32 -20.87 -3.98
N HIS A 142 -2.90 -19.72 -4.31
CA HIS A 142 -2.23 -18.65 -5.05
C HIS A 142 -1.88 -17.43 -4.20
N ILE A 143 -2.47 -17.31 -3.01
CA ILE A 143 -2.26 -16.18 -2.09
C ILE A 143 -1.51 -16.66 -0.85
N GLN A 144 -0.52 -15.88 -0.42
CA GLN A 144 0.16 -16.07 0.86
C GLN A 144 0.01 -14.81 1.70
N ILE A 145 -0.41 -14.95 2.95
CA ILE A 145 -0.60 -13.84 3.89
C ILE A 145 0.45 -13.95 4.99
N CYS A 146 1.13 -12.84 5.32
CA CYS A 146 1.99 -12.76 6.49
C CYS A 146 1.79 -11.45 7.25
N THR A 147 2.01 -11.50 8.57
CA THR A 147 1.83 -10.35 9.48
C THR A 147 3.13 -9.91 10.15
N PRO A 148 4.15 -9.50 9.35
CA PRO A 148 5.49 -9.27 9.86
C PRO A 148 5.54 -8.10 10.85
N TRP A 149 6.45 -8.24 11.81
CA TRP A 149 6.97 -7.08 12.53
C TRP A 149 8.05 -6.45 11.67
N LEU A 150 7.95 -5.14 11.43
CA LEU A 150 8.93 -4.39 10.64
C LEU A 150 9.64 -3.40 11.55
N GLU A 151 10.95 -3.32 11.40
CA GLU A 151 11.72 -2.23 11.98
C GLU A 151 11.30 -0.91 11.34
N ALA A 152 11.45 0.19 12.09
CA ALA A 152 11.05 1.52 11.62
C ALA A 152 11.71 1.91 10.28
N GLU A 153 12.93 1.45 10.05
CA GLU A 153 13.69 1.69 8.82
C GLU A 153 13.25 0.80 7.65
N ASP A 154 12.71 -0.39 7.93
CA ASP A 154 12.25 -1.34 6.91
C ASP A 154 10.85 -0.98 6.39
N TYR A 155 10.03 -0.31 7.22
CA TYR A 155 8.65 0.03 6.86
C TYR A 155 8.56 0.91 5.59
N PRO A 156 9.27 2.06 5.49
CA PRO A 156 9.29 2.85 4.26
C PRO A 156 9.84 2.07 3.07
N LEU A 157 10.85 1.22 3.31
CA LEU A 157 11.42 0.39 2.25
C LEU A 157 10.39 -0.60 1.71
N LEU A 158 9.58 -1.22 2.58
CA LEU A 158 8.56 -2.17 2.17
C LEU A 158 7.41 -1.47 1.43
N LEU A 159 6.96 -0.30 1.90
CA LEU A 159 5.97 0.51 1.20
C LEU A 159 6.45 0.86 -0.22
N GLY A 160 7.67 1.37 -0.36
CA GLY A 160 8.28 1.69 -1.66
C GLY A 160 8.64 0.45 -2.51
N SER A 161 8.47 -0.75 -1.96
CA SER A 161 8.68 -2.03 -2.66
C SER A 161 7.38 -2.69 -3.13
N ALA A 162 6.23 -2.26 -2.62
CA ALA A 162 4.94 -2.91 -2.85
C ALA A 162 4.30 -2.50 -4.18
N ASP A 163 3.37 -3.33 -4.67
CA ASP A 163 2.64 -3.11 -5.91
C ASP A 163 1.33 -2.34 -5.69
N LEU A 164 0.65 -2.60 -4.58
CA LEU A 164 -0.61 -1.95 -4.21
C LEU A 164 -0.75 -1.88 -2.68
N GLY A 165 -1.21 -0.74 -2.18
CA GLY A 165 -1.65 -0.58 -0.80
C GLY A 165 -3.16 -0.85 -0.64
N VAL A 166 -3.58 -1.41 0.50
CA VAL A 166 -4.98 -1.50 0.89
C VAL A 166 -5.19 -0.79 2.22
N CYS A 167 -6.04 0.24 2.21
CA CYS A 167 -6.43 0.99 3.40
C CYS A 167 -7.86 0.65 3.80
N LEU A 168 -8.02 0.05 4.98
CA LEU A 168 -9.32 -0.29 5.57
C LEU A 168 -9.78 0.68 6.65
N HIS A 169 -8.98 1.71 6.94
CA HIS A 169 -9.32 2.69 7.95
C HIS A 169 -10.58 3.48 7.55
N LYS A 170 -11.57 3.45 8.44
CA LYS A 170 -12.71 4.38 8.41
C LYS A 170 -12.59 5.33 9.59
N SER A 171 -12.73 6.63 9.34
CA SER A 171 -12.88 7.58 10.44
C SER A 171 -14.29 7.46 11.03
N SER A 172 -14.39 7.22 12.34
CA SER A 172 -15.66 7.24 13.07
C SER A 172 -16.30 8.63 13.08
N SER A 173 -15.50 9.70 13.00
CA SER A 173 -15.97 11.08 12.79
C SER A 173 -16.32 11.39 11.33
N GLY A 174 -15.85 10.56 10.38
CA GLY A 174 -15.94 10.81 8.95
C GLY A 174 -14.92 11.83 8.43
N LEU A 175 -14.07 12.39 9.30
CA LEU A 175 -13.21 13.54 9.00
C LEU A 175 -11.71 13.23 9.07
N ASP A 176 -11.31 12.15 9.74
CA ASP A 176 -9.89 11.81 9.93
C ASP A 176 -9.33 11.10 8.71
N LEU A 177 -8.39 11.76 8.03
CA LEU A 177 -7.72 11.16 6.86
C LEU A 177 -6.75 10.05 7.30
N PRO A 178 -6.63 8.97 6.51
CA PRO A 178 -5.77 7.85 6.87
C PRO A 178 -4.30 8.22 6.65
N MET A 179 -3.59 8.58 7.72
CA MET A 179 -2.17 8.98 7.66
C MET A 179 -1.28 7.91 7.01
N LYS A 180 -1.64 6.63 7.11
CA LYS A 180 -0.90 5.54 6.46
C LYS A 180 -0.96 5.62 4.94
N VAL A 181 -2.03 6.16 4.36
CA VAL A 181 -2.12 6.40 2.90
C VAL A 181 -1.19 7.52 2.47
N VAL A 182 -0.98 8.53 3.32
CA VAL A 182 -0.01 9.61 3.06
C VAL A 182 1.40 9.03 2.93
N ASP A 183 1.81 8.12 3.83
CA ASP A 183 3.08 7.40 3.73
C ASP A 183 3.20 6.58 2.43
N MET A 184 2.15 5.84 2.07
CA MET A 184 2.09 5.06 0.83
C MET A 184 2.24 5.96 -0.41
N PHE A 185 1.55 7.10 -0.45
CA PHE A 185 1.68 8.07 -1.54
C PHE A 185 3.07 8.69 -1.62
N GLY A 186 3.74 8.95 -0.49
CA GLY A 186 5.15 9.34 -0.47
C GLY A 186 6.05 8.33 -1.18
N CYS A 187 5.75 7.04 -0.99
CA CYS A 187 6.41 5.93 -1.68
C CYS A 187 5.96 5.72 -3.13
N CYS A 188 5.12 6.59 -3.69
CA CYS A 188 4.43 6.41 -4.98
C CYS A 188 3.69 5.07 -5.07
N LEU A 189 3.19 4.56 -3.94
CA LEU A 189 2.40 3.33 -3.87
C LEU A 189 0.91 3.67 -4.07
N PRO A 190 0.27 3.26 -5.17
CA PRO A 190 -1.17 3.43 -5.34
C PRO A 190 -1.93 2.63 -4.29
N VAL A 191 -3.14 3.06 -3.96
CA VAL A 191 -3.96 2.41 -2.92
C VAL A 191 -5.37 2.08 -3.41
N CYS A 192 -5.93 0.99 -2.90
CA CYS A 192 -7.37 0.82 -2.76
C CYS A 192 -7.75 1.23 -1.33
N ALA A 193 -8.69 2.16 -1.17
CA ALA A 193 -9.10 2.65 0.15
C ALA A 193 -10.61 2.51 0.37
N ILE A 194 -11.01 2.07 1.56
CA ILE A 194 -12.42 1.90 1.90
C ILE A 194 -13.10 3.26 2.06
N TYR A 195 -14.26 3.44 1.44
CA TYR A 195 -14.99 4.70 1.41
C TYR A 195 -15.39 5.18 2.82
N PHE A 196 -15.14 6.47 3.07
CA PHE A 196 -15.79 7.29 4.08
C PHE A 196 -15.79 8.76 3.60
N GLU A 197 -16.51 9.63 4.31
CA GLU A 197 -16.95 10.94 3.79
C GLU A 197 -15.83 11.85 3.29
N CYS A 198 -14.77 12.07 4.07
CA CYS A 198 -13.67 12.94 3.65
C CYS A 198 -12.55 12.25 2.85
N LEU A 199 -12.62 10.93 2.61
CA LEU A 199 -11.53 10.18 1.96
C LEU A 199 -11.12 10.79 0.61
N HIS A 200 -12.09 11.31 -0.12
CA HIS A 200 -11.89 11.92 -1.44
C HIS A 200 -10.96 13.14 -1.41
N GLU A 201 -10.68 13.74 -0.25
CA GLU A 201 -9.68 14.80 -0.10
C GLU A 201 -8.26 14.26 -0.34
N LEU A 202 -7.99 13.00 0.03
CA LEU A 202 -6.70 12.33 -0.12
C LEU A 202 -6.68 11.38 -1.33
N VAL A 203 -7.62 10.43 -1.40
CA VAL A 203 -7.67 9.44 -2.49
C VAL A 203 -8.60 9.92 -3.58
N LYS A 204 -8.05 10.19 -4.76
CA LYS A 204 -8.78 10.58 -5.97
C LYS A 204 -9.04 9.33 -6.81
N HIS A 205 -10.28 8.88 -6.80
CA HIS A 205 -10.70 7.65 -7.48
C HIS A 205 -10.37 7.68 -8.99
N ASN A 206 -9.72 6.63 -9.50
CA ASN A 206 -9.17 6.53 -10.87
C ASN A 206 -8.04 7.52 -11.21
N GLU A 207 -7.47 8.25 -10.24
CA GLU A 207 -6.31 9.12 -10.46
C GLU A 207 -5.07 8.62 -9.71
N ASN A 208 -5.13 8.53 -8.38
CA ASN A 208 -4.02 8.08 -7.54
C ASN A 208 -4.28 6.73 -6.85
N GLY A 209 -5.50 6.20 -7.01
CA GLY A 209 -5.94 4.96 -6.40
C GLY A 209 -7.40 4.64 -6.75
N LEU A 210 -7.95 3.67 -6.05
CA LEU A 210 -9.35 3.30 -6.11
C LEU A 210 -9.99 3.41 -4.73
N ILE A 211 -11.31 3.57 -4.76
CA ILE A 211 -12.12 3.67 -3.56
C ILE A 211 -13.13 2.52 -3.65
N PHE A 212 -13.29 1.76 -2.59
CA PHE A 212 -14.24 0.65 -2.54
C PHE A 212 -15.15 0.75 -1.33
N ARG A 213 -16.33 0.13 -1.38
CA ARG A 213 -17.32 0.15 -0.29
C ARG A 213 -17.37 -1.17 0.49
N ASP A 214 -17.05 -2.27 -0.18
CA ASP A 214 -17.16 -3.61 0.36
C ASP A 214 -16.12 -4.57 -0.25
N SER A 215 -16.16 -5.83 0.20
CA SER A 215 -15.21 -6.86 -0.22
C SER A 215 -15.33 -7.23 -1.69
N SER A 216 -16.54 -7.18 -2.25
CA SER A 216 -16.77 -7.55 -3.65
C SER A 216 -16.21 -6.49 -4.58
N GLU A 217 -16.43 -5.22 -4.26
CA GLU A 217 -15.82 -4.12 -5.00
C GLU A 217 -14.28 -4.16 -4.89
N LEU A 218 -13.73 -4.43 -3.71
CA LEU A 218 -12.29 -4.61 -3.54
C LEU A 218 -11.77 -5.77 -4.40
N ALA A 219 -12.45 -6.93 -4.45
CA ALA A 219 -12.01 -8.07 -5.23
C ALA A 219 -11.96 -7.78 -6.74
N GLU A 220 -13.00 -7.12 -7.27
CA GLU A 220 -13.04 -6.71 -8.67
C GLU A 220 -11.96 -5.67 -8.98
N GLN A 221 -11.68 -4.75 -8.06
CA GLN A 221 -10.59 -3.80 -8.19
C GLN A 221 -9.23 -4.50 -8.21
N LEU A 222 -8.98 -5.47 -7.31
CA LEU A 222 -7.76 -6.28 -7.30
C LEU A 222 -7.59 -7.05 -8.62
N LYS A 223 -8.66 -7.69 -9.10
CA LYS A 223 -8.68 -8.39 -10.40
C LYS A 223 -8.32 -7.46 -11.54
N MET A 224 -8.96 -6.29 -11.62
CA MET A 224 -8.73 -5.32 -12.69
C MET A 224 -7.30 -4.75 -12.65
N LEU A 225 -6.77 -4.46 -11.45
CA LEU A 225 -5.43 -3.90 -11.28
C LEU A 225 -4.32 -4.91 -11.59
N PHE A 226 -4.53 -6.19 -11.27
CA PHE A 226 -3.53 -7.24 -11.44
C PHE A 226 -3.72 -8.13 -12.68
N LEU A 227 -4.72 -7.84 -13.53
CA LEU A 227 -4.92 -8.56 -14.78
C LEU A 227 -3.67 -8.45 -15.68
N GLU A 228 -3.11 -9.60 -16.08
CA GLU A 228 -1.88 -9.70 -16.89
C GLU A 228 -0.64 -9.01 -16.28
N PHE A 229 -0.60 -8.92 -14.94
CA PHE A 229 0.54 -8.38 -14.21
C PHE A 229 1.82 -9.22 -14.40
N PRO A 230 3.02 -8.59 -14.46
CA PRO A 230 3.25 -7.14 -14.48
C PRO A 230 3.09 -6.55 -15.89
N THR A 231 2.43 -5.39 -15.99
CA THR A 231 2.27 -4.66 -17.25
C THR A 231 2.56 -3.17 -17.06
N LEU A 232 3.17 -2.54 -18.08
CA LEU A 232 3.42 -1.10 -18.12
C LEU A 232 2.22 -0.30 -18.63
N GLU A 233 1.23 -0.96 -19.20
CA GLU A 233 0.03 -0.33 -19.78
C GLU A 233 -1.18 -0.37 -18.83
N GLY A 234 -1.02 -0.97 -17.64
CA GLY A 234 -2.10 -1.13 -16.66
C GLY A 234 -2.35 0.11 -15.79
N LYS A 235 -3.53 0.15 -15.14
CA LYS A 235 -3.92 1.25 -14.23
C LYS A 235 -2.94 1.46 -13.07
N LEU A 236 -2.33 0.39 -12.54
CA LEU A 236 -1.29 0.51 -11.50
C LEU A 236 -0.13 1.41 -11.95
N HIS A 237 0.31 1.28 -13.19
CA HIS A 237 1.38 2.11 -13.73
C HIS A 237 0.94 3.57 -13.87
N SER A 238 -0.27 3.80 -14.38
CA SER A 238 -0.86 5.14 -14.49
C SER A 238 -0.97 5.84 -13.13
N PHE A 239 -1.48 5.16 -12.09
CA PHE A 239 -1.58 5.73 -10.75
C PHE A 239 -0.21 6.08 -10.17
N ARG A 240 0.80 5.22 -10.38
CA ARG A 240 2.19 5.51 -9.98
C ARG A 240 2.73 6.76 -10.68
N GLN A 241 2.46 6.92 -11.99
CA GLN A 241 2.87 8.12 -12.73
C GLN A 241 2.19 9.38 -12.18
N ASN A 242 0.90 9.31 -11.87
CA ASN A 242 0.16 10.44 -11.29
C ASN A 242 0.70 10.81 -9.90
N LEU A 243 1.02 9.81 -9.06
CA LEU A 243 1.65 10.04 -7.76
C LEU A 243 3.02 10.71 -7.88
N ARG A 244 3.86 10.27 -8.82
CA ARG A 244 5.16 10.92 -9.10
C ARG A 244 5.01 12.34 -9.62
N ALA A 245 3.99 12.59 -10.44
CA ALA A 245 3.71 13.90 -11.00
C ALA A 245 3.04 14.85 -9.98
N SER A 246 2.49 14.33 -8.89
CA SER A 246 1.83 15.14 -7.86
C SER A 246 2.83 16.09 -7.21
N GLN A 247 2.61 17.39 -7.44
CA GLN A 247 3.40 18.48 -6.88
C GLN A 247 2.69 19.11 -5.66
N GLU A 248 2.30 18.29 -4.68
CA GLU A 248 1.83 18.82 -3.38
C GLU A 248 2.93 19.62 -2.67
N LEU A 249 2.58 20.67 -1.95
CA LEU A 249 3.55 21.43 -1.16
C LEU A 249 3.95 20.63 0.09
N ARG A 250 5.20 20.76 0.55
CA ARG A 250 5.58 20.30 1.89
C ARG A 250 5.06 21.28 2.95
N TRP A 251 4.99 20.84 4.21
CA TRP A 251 4.56 21.68 5.33
C TRP A 251 5.22 23.06 5.33
N ASP A 252 6.55 23.14 5.26
CA ASP A 252 7.28 24.41 5.32
C ASP A 252 6.86 25.36 4.19
N GLU A 253 6.72 24.84 2.96
CA GLU A 253 6.28 25.62 1.80
C GLU A 253 4.81 26.06 1.94
N SER A 254 3.94 25.16 2.41
CA SER A 254 2.53 25.46 2.67
C SER A 254 2.37 26.50 3.79
N TRP A 255 3.21 26.40 4.83
CA TRP A 255 3.25 27.33 5.96
C TRP A 255 3.70 28.72 5.50
N ASP A 256 4.81 28.80 4.77
CA ASP A 256 5.37 30.05 4.25
C ASP A 256 4.40 30.76 3.29
N GLN A 257 3.65 30.00 2.50
CA GLN A 257 2.66 30.58 1.56
C GLN A 257 1.35 30.97 2.23
N THR A 258 0.94 30.30 3.32
CA THR A 258 -0.41 30.44 3.86
C THR A 258 -0.45 31.10 5.23
N VAL A 259 0.42 30.67 6.17
CA VAL A 259 0.39 31.13 7.56
C VAL A 259 1.32 32.31 7.77
N LEU A 260 2.55 32.25 7.26
CA LEU A 260 3.53 33.32 7.42
C LEU A 260 3.01 34.71 6.99
N PRO A 261 2.26 34.87 5.88
CA PRO A 261 1.72 36.17 5.47
C PRO A 261 0.66 36.73 6.44
N LEU A 262 0.02 35.88 7.26
CA LEU A 262 -0.94 36.33 8.29
C LEU A 262 -0.24 36.89 9.53
N LEU A 263 1.02 36.52 9.74
CA LEU A 263 1.86 36.99 10.84
C LEU A 263 2.61 38.28 10.47
N GLY A 264 2.78 38.55 9.18
CA GLY A 264 3.39 39.78 8.65
C GLY A 264 2.37 40.87 8.34
N HIS A 265 2.44 41.98 9.08
CA HIS A 265 1.69 43.25 8.97
C HIS A 265 0.31 43.34 9.68
N LYS A 266 0.39 43.80 10.94
CA LYS A 266 -0.39 44.97 11.40
C LYS A 266 0.60 46.08 11.78
N GLU A 267 0.87 46.99 10.86
CA GLU A 267 1.21 48.38 11.19
C GLU A 267 0.04 49.26 10.75
#